data_AF-A0A1B6MDV6-F1
#
_entry.id   AF-A0A1B6MDV6-F1
#
_cell.length_a   1.000
_cell.length_b   1.000
_cell.length_c   1.000
_cell.angle_alpha   90.00
_cell.angle_beta   90.00
_cell.angle_gamma   90.00
#
_symmetry.space_group_name_H-M   'P 1'
#
loop_
_entity.id
_entity.type
_entity.pdbx_description
1 polymer ?
#
loop_
_entity_poly.entity_id
_entity_poly.type
_entity_poly.pdbx_seq_one_letter_code
_entity_poly.pdbx_strand_id
1 'polypeptide(L)'
;VFGEDGLKVTLFYESYCPDCVQYIESQLSDAWERLNNTILVDMVPFGNARQHWDHGHVKFECQHGPKECTGNKLHACAILQLCGESGTVGCAADQLTHVINYVMCVEKTPDQMEASDKCAQAEGMAPDRIKKCAL
;
A
#
# COMPACT_ATOMS: atom_id res chain seq x y z
N VAL A 1 -3.68 5.17 29.27
CA VAL A 1 -3.98 6.48 28.67
C VAL A 1 -3.23 6.53 27.36
N PHE A 2 -3.89 6.22 26.25
CA PHE A 2 -3.39 6.64 24.94
C PHE A 2 -3.74 8.14 24.83
N GLY A 3 -2.82 8.97 24.33
CA GLY A 3 -3.03 10.42 24.21
C GLY A 3 -4.17 10.74 23.25
N GLU A 4 -4.51 12.03 23.09
CA GLU A 4 -5.52 12.48 22.11
C GLU A 4 -5.18 12.04 20.66
N ASP A 5 -3.91 11.75 20.40
CA ASP A 5 -3.43 11.16 19.15
C ASP A 5 -3.34 9.64 19.32
N GLY A 6 -4.07 8.88 18.48
CA GLY A 6 -4.08 7.42 18.47
C GLY A 6 -2.66 6.81 18.37
N LEU A 7 -2.52 5.54 18.75
CA LEU A 7 -1.22 4.86 18.68
C LEU A 7 -0.77 4.71 17.22
N LYS A 8 0.31 5.38 16.85
CA LYS A 8 0.88 5.27 15.49
C LYS A 8 1.54 3.91 15.29
N VAL A 9 1.16 3.23 14.22
CA VAL A 9 1.75 1.97 13.73
C VAL A 9 2.26 2.20 12.31
N THR A 10 3.58 2.12 12.09
CA THR A 10 4.17 2.26 10.75
C THR A 10 4.62 0.91 10.22
N LEU A 11 4.16 0.56 9.01
CA LEU A 11 4.54 -0.64 8.29
C LEU A 11 5.36 -0.26 7.05
N PHE A 12 6.66 -0.57 7.09
CA PHE A 12 7.52 -0.56 5.91
C PHE A 12 7.52 -1.96 5.30
N TYR A 13 7.15 -2.08 4.02
CA TYR A 13 6.92 -3.38 3.40
C TYR A 13 7.21 -3.39 1.89
N GLU A 14 7.29 -4.59 1.32
CA GLU A 14 7.48 -4.85 -0.12
C GLU A 14 6.32 -5.70 -0.63
N SER A 15 5.78 -5.36 -1.80
CA SER A 15 4.55 -5.99 -2.29
C SER A 15 4.70 -7.47 -2.66
N TYR A 16 5.93 -7.96 -2.89
CA TYR A 16 6.22 -9.38 -3.20
C TYR A 16 6.98 -10.10 -2.09
N CYS A 17 7.19 -9.48 -0.93
CA CYS A 17 7.80 -10.17 0.22
C CYS A 17 6.75 -11.08 0.90
N PRO A 18 6.97 -12.40 0.97
CA PRO A 18 5.97 -13.33 1.52
C PRO A 18 5.56 -13.00 2.97
N ASP A 19 6.52 -12.61 3.81
CA ASP A 19 6.27 -12.25 5.20
C ASP A 19 5.49 -10.94 5.32
N CYS A 20 5.72 -9.98 4.42
CA CYS A 20 4.95 -8.73 4.35
C CYS A 20 3.49 -8.99 3.97
N VAL A 21 3.27 -9.79 2.93
CA VAL A 21 1.91 -10.19 2.48
C VAL A 21 1.18 -10.89 3.62
N GLN A 22 1.82 -11.85 4.27
CA GLN A 22 1.23 -12.57 5.40
C GLN A 22 0.91 -11.62 6.56
N TYR A 23 1.79 -10.69 6.89
CA TYR A 23 1.56 -9.71 7.95
C TYR A 23 0.36 -8.80 7.64
N ILE A 24 0.25 -8.31 6.41
CA ILE A 24 -0.88 -7.47 5.99
C ILE A 24 -2.19 -8.25 6.07
N GLU A 25 -2.22 -9.48 5.54
CA GLU A 25 -3.42 -10.30 5.50
C GLU A 25 -3.89 -10.79 6.88
N SER A 26 -2.98 -11.09 7.81
CA SER A 26 -3.31 -11.81 9.04
C SER A 26 -3.05 -11.05 10.34
N GLN A 27 -2.36 -9.91 10.30
CA GLN A 27 -2.05 -9.12 11.50
C GLN A 27 -2.58 -7.70 11.35
N LEU A 28 -2.21 -7.00 10.26
CA LEU A 28 -2.63 -5.61 10.07
C LEU A 28 -4.14 -5.49 9.85
N SER A 29 -4.71 -6.31 8.96
CA SER A 29 -6.15 -6.35 8.67
C SER A 29 -6.97 -6.61 9.95
N ASP A 30 -6.63 -7.68 10.70
CA ASP A 30 -7.27 -8.08 11.94
C ASP A 30 -7.16 -6.98 13.02
N ALA A 31 -5.99 -6.34 13.14
CA ALA A 31 -5.79 -5.24 14.06
C ALA A 31 -6.63 -4.00 13.66
N TRP A 32 -6.67 -3.69 12.36
CA TRP A 32 -7.42 -2.56 11.83
C TRP A 32 -8.93 -2.73 12.05
N GLU A 33 -9.49 -3.92 11.81
CA GLU A 33 -10.90 -4.20 12.07
C GLU A 33 -11.31 -3.95 13.53
N ARG A 34 -10.39 -4.17 14.47
CA ARG A 34 -10.66 -4.07 15.91
C ARG A 34 -10.30 -2.72 16.51
N LEU A 35 -9.32 -2.02 15.92
CA LEU A 35 -8.65 -0.87 16.55
C LEU A 35 -8.63 0.38 15.65
N ASN A 36 -9.34 0.43 14.53
CA ASN A 36 -9.35 1.59 13.61
C ASN A 36 -9.75 2.93 14.25
N ASN A 37 -10.34 2.92 15.45
CA ASN A 37 -10.68 4.11 16.22
C ASN A 37 -9.58 4.53 17.23
N THR A 38 -8.52 3.74 17.36
CA THR A 38 -7.47 3.91 18.38
C THR A 38 -6.05 3.88 17.81
N ILE A 39 -5.84 3.33 16.62
CA ILE A 39 -4.54 3.32 15.95
C ILE A 39 -4.52 4.22 14.71
N LEU A 40 -3.35 4.76 14.40
CA LEU A 40 -3.07 5.49 13.16
C LEU A 40 -2.08 4.64 12.35
N VAL A 41 -2.53 4.08 11.23
CA VAL A 41 -1.69 3.20 10.40
C VAL A 41 -0.97 4.02 9.32
N ASP A 42 0.34 3.85 9.23
CA ASP A 42 1.24 4.46 8.25
C ASP A 42 1.82 3.36 7.34
N MET A 43 1.24 3.16 6.16
CA MET A 43 1.68 2.13 5.20
C MET A 43 2.68 2.73 4.21
N VAL A 44 3.89 2.15 4.18
CA VAL A 44 5.00 2.63 3.35
C VAL A 44 5.50 1.50 2.42
N PRO A 45 4.94 1.37 1.21
CA PRO A 45 5.35 0.36 0.23
C PRO A 45 6.67 0.75 -0.44
N PHE A 46 7.78 0.29 0.13
CA PHE A 46 9.13 0.51 -0.37
C PHE A 46 10.08 -0.59 0.12
N GLY A 47 10.09 -0.83 1.44
CA GLY A 47 10.86 -1.89 2.08
C GLY A 47 12.35 -1.87 1.71
N ASN A 48 12.89 -2.99 1.22
CA ASN A 48 14.29 -3.10 0.83
C ASN A 48 14.59 -2.57 -0.58
N ALA A 49 13.65 -1.92 -1.25
CA ALA A 49 13.92 -1.25 -2.50
C ALA A 49 15.06 -0.22 -2.34
N ARG A 50 15.83 -0.04 -3.40
CA ARG A 50 16.90 0.95 -3.48
C ARG A 50 16.57 1.94 -4.57
N GLN A 51 16.91 3.19 -4.31
CA GLN A 51 16.82 4.24 -5.32
C GLN A 51 18.22 4.66 -5.77
N HIS A 52 18.39 4.90 -7.06
CA HIS A 52 19.61 5.46 -7.61
C HIS A 52 19.29 6.43 -8.74
N TRP A 53 20.21 7.35 -9.00
CA TRP A 53 20.11 8.29 -10.10
C TRP A 53 20.69 7.67 -11.38
N ASP A 54 19.92 7.70 -12.45
CA ASP A 54 20.36 7.26 -13.77
C ASP A 54 19.87 8.24 -14.84
N HIS A 55 20.82 8.85 -15.57
CA HIS A 55 20.55 9.84 -16.63
C HIS A 55 19.54 10.95 -16.23
N GLY A 56 19.62 11.46 -15.00
CA GLY A 56 18.74 12.52 -14.51
C GLY A 56 17.36 12.04 -14.02
N HIS A 57 17.11 10.73 -14.02
CA HIS A 57 15.89 10.12 -13.50
C HIS A 57 16.20 9.27 -12.27
N VAL A 58 15.26 9.23 -11.33
CA VAL A 58 15.32 8.27 -10.21
C VAL A 58 14.86 6.91 -10.74
N LYS A 59 15.67 5.89 -10.50
CA LYS A 59 15.33 4.49 -10.76
C LYS A 59 15.24 3.73 -9.45
N PHE A 60 14.35 2.75 -9.43
CA PHE A 60 14.14 1.86 -8.29
C PHE A 60 14.58 0.44 -8.64
N GLU A 61 15.31 -0.18 -7.72
CA GLU A 61 15.69 -1.59 -7.74
C GLU A 61 15.04 -2.28 -6.56
N CYS A 62 14.32 -3.38 -6.83
CA CYS A 62 13.56 -4.12 -5.84
C CYS A 62 14.11 -5.53 -5.69
N GLN A 63 14.00 -6.12 -4.49
CA GLN A 63 14.63 -7.39 -4.17
C GLN A 63 14.06 -8.56 -5.01
N HIS A 64 12.75 -8.54 -5.25
CA HIS A 64 12.02 -9.52 -6.03
C HIS A 64 11.80 -9.08 -7.49
N GLY A 65 12.61 -8.13 -7.97
CA GLY A 65 12.67 -7.70 -9.37
C GLY A 65 11.61 -6.65 -9.77
N PRO A 66 11.48 -6.36 -11.08
CA PRO A 66 10.67 -5.24 -11.56
C PRO A 66 9.17 -5.32 -11.23
N LYS A 67 8.64 -6.53 -11.03
CA LYS A 67 7.23 -6.72 -10.64
C LYS A 67 6.96 -6.18 -9.23
N GLU A 68 7.88 -6.38 -8.29
CA GLU A 68 7.78 -5.80 -6.95
C GLU A 68 7.82 -4.27 -7.01
N CYS A 69 8.74 -3.68 -7.78
CA CYS A 69 8.76 -2.23 -7.95
C CYS A 69 7.43 -1.69 -8.51
N THR A 70 6.83 -2.42 -9.45
CA THR A 70 5.52 -2.08 -10.00
C THR A 70 4.42 -2.20 -8.94
N GLY A 71 4.42 -3.29 -8.16
CA GLY A 71 3.46 -3.50 -7.07
C GLY A 71 3.57 -2.48 -5.93
N ASN A 72 4.79 -2.14 -5.50
CA ASN A 72 5.06 -1.06 -4.54
C ASN A 72 4.44 0.26 -5.02
N LYS A 73 4.60 0.60 -6.32
CA LYS A 73 3.98 1.78 -6.92
C LYS A 73 2.45 1.68 -6.98
N LEU A 74 1.88 0.53 -7.32
CA LEU A 74 0.43 0.33 -7.31
C LEU A 74 -0.16 0.60 -5.92
N HIS A 75 0.47 0.07 -4.87
CA HIS A 75 0.08 0.35 -3.48
C HIS A 75 0.19 1.84 -3.14
N ALA A 76 1.31 2.48 -3.49
CA ALA A 76 1.51 3.92 -3.27
C ALA A 76 0.48 4.79 -4.01
N CYS A 77 0.11 4.41 -5.23
CA CYS A 77 -0.86 5.13 -6.05
C CYS A 77 -2.31 4.96 -5.54
N ALA A 78 -2.65 3.78 -5.01
CA ALA A 78 -3.93 3.58 -4.33
C ALA A 78 -4.03 4.44 -3.05
N ILE A 79 -2.95 4.49 -2.25
CA ILE A 79 -2.83 5.39 -1.10
C ILE A 79 -2.99 6.85 -1.55
N LEU A 80 -2.26 7.29 -2.58
CA LEU A 80 -2.35 8.66 -3.09
C LEU A 80 -3.77 9.01 -3.55
N GLN A 81 -4.46 8.07 -4.21
CA GLN A 81 -5.80 8.32 -4.71
C GLN A 81 -6.84 8.52 -3.59
N LEU A 82 -6.78 7.74 -2.52
CA LEU A 82 -7.77 7.81 -1.44
C LEU A 82 -7.36 8.72 -0.28
N CYS A 83 -6.09 8.69 0.10
CA CYS A 83 -5.55 9.38 1.28
C CYS A 83 -4.76 10.65 0.94
N GLY A 84 -4.43 10.88 -0.34
CA GLY A 84 -3.67 12.04 -0.78
C GLY A 84 -2.17 11.96 -0.46
N GLU A 85 -1.46 13.08 -0.64
CA GLU A 85 0.01 13.16 -0.50
C GLU A 85 0.50 12.97 0.94
N SER A 86 -0.38 13.17 1.92
CA SER A 86 -0.07 12.99 3.36
C SER A 86 0.05 11.51 3.77
N GLY A 87 -0.23 10.57 2.87
CA GLY A 87 -0.18 9.13 3.16
C GLY A 87 -1.31 8.67 4.08
N THR A 88 -1.18 7.47 4.66
CA THR A 88 -2.28 6.83 5.39
C THR A 88 -2.49 7.36 6.82
N VAL A 89 -1.52 8.07 7.41
CA VAL A 89 -1.63 8.63 8.78
C VAL A 89 -2.79 9.62 8.91
N GLY A 90 -3.03 10.42 7.87
CA GLY A 90 -4.11 11.39 7.83
C GLY A 90 -5.38 10.89 7.13
N CYS A 91 -5.43 9.61 6.78
CA CYS A 91 -6.51 9.05 5.98
C CYS A 91 -7.74 8.78 6.85
N ALA A 92 -8.93 9.05 6.32
CA ALA A 92 -10.15 8.66 7.02
C ALA A 92 -10.22 7.12 7.13
N ALA A 93 -10.81 6.62 8.21
CA ALA A 93 -10.78 5.19 8.50
C ALA A 93 -11.51 4.34 7.42
N ASP A 94 -12.57 4.88 6.82
CA ASP A 94 -13.27 4.25 5.69
C ASP A 94 -12.37 4.17 4.46
N GLN A 95 -11.66 5.26 4.13
CA GLN A 95 -10.74 5.31 3.00
C GLN A 95 -9.56 4.34 3.18
N LEU A 96 -8.97 4.29 4.38
CA LEU A 96 -7.88 3.37 4.68
C LEU A 96 -8.33 1.90 4.62
N THR A 97 -9.58 1.60 4.98
CA THR A 97 -10.16 0.25 4.81
C THR A 97 -10.15 -0.17 3.33
N HIS A 98 -10.55 0.73 2.43
CA HIS A 98 -10.49 0.48 0.99
C HIS A 98 -9.06 0.31 0.46
N VAL A 99 -8.09 1.06 0.99
CA VAL A 99 -6.67 0.87 0.66
C VAL A 99 -6.18 -0.52 1.09
N ILE A 100 -6.44 -0.92 2.33
CA ILE A 100 -6.02 -2.22 2.87
C ILE A 100 -6.64 -3.36 2.04
N ASN A 101 -7.92 -3.26 1.71
CA ASN A 101 -8.60 -4.25 0.87
C ASN A 101 -8.01 -4.33 -0.55
N TYR A 102 -7.68 -3.19 -1.17
CA TYR A 102 -7.03 -3.16 -2.47
C TYR A 102 -5.67 -3.86 -2.44
N VAL A 103 -4.82 -3.54 -1.44
CA VAL A 103 -3.51 -4.15 -1.23
C VAL A 103 -3.64 -5.67 -1.08
N MET A 104 -4.50 -6.13 -0.16
CA MET A 104 -4.74 -7.57 0.03
C MET A 104 -5.30 -8.25 -1.23
N CYS A 105 -6.09 -7.54 -2.04
CA CYS A 105 -6.65 -8.08 -3.28
C CYS A 105 -5.57 -8.31 -4.34
N VAL A 106 -4.66 -7.34 -4.55
CA VAL A 106 -3.61 -7.47 -5.56
C VAL A 106 -2.54 -8.48 -5.13
N GLU A 107 -2.17 -8.51 -3.84
CA GLU A 107 -1.15 -9.42 -3.28
C GLU A 107 -1.49 -10.91 -3.45
N LYS A 108 -2.79 -11.25 -3.61
CA LYS A 108 -3.25 -12.62 -3.87
C LYS A 108 -2.91 -13.15 -5.26
N THR A 109 -2.35 -12.31 -6.13
CA THR A 109 -2.07 -12.67 -7.53
C THR A 109 -0.57 -12.66 -7.83
N PRO A 110 -0.07 -13.63 -8.63
CA PRO A 110 1.33 -13.62 -9.05
C PRO A 110 1.72 -12.40 -9.88
N ASP A 111 0.75 -11.76 -10.55
CA ASP A 111 0.92 -10.51 -11.28
C ASP A 111 -0.06 -9.44 -10.78
N GLN A 112 0.43 -8.60 -9.86
CA GLN A 112 -0.37 -7.56 -9.23
C GLN A 112 -0.92 -6.52 -10.23
N MET A 113 -0.22 -6.32 -11.36
CA MET A 113 -0.67 -5.40 -12.42
C MET A 113 -1.92 -5.92 -13.14
N GLU A 114 -2.03 -7.23 -13.32
CA GLU A 114 -3.21 -7.88 -13.93
C GLU A 114 -4.44 -7.72 -13.03
N ALA A 115 -4.26 -7.89 -11.72
CA ALA A 115 -5.35 -7.80 -10.74
C ALA A 115 -5.80 -6.37 -10.43
N SER A 116 -4.92 -5.38 -10.61
CA SER A 116 -5.13 -4.00 -10.14
C SER A 116 -6.48 -3.41 -10.55
N ASP A 117 -6.95 -3.60 -11.79
CA ASP A 117 -8.19 -2.96 -12.23
C ASP A 117 -9.40 -3.52 -11.51
N LYS A 118 -9.47 -4.85 -11.38
CA LYS A 118 -10.55 -5.53 -10.68
C LYS A 118 -10.55 -5.16 -9.20
N CYS A 119 -9.38 -5.13 -8.56
CA CYS A 119 -9.25 -4.76 -7.15
C CYS A 119 -9.62 -3.29 -6.91
N ALA A 120 -9.16 -2.38 -7.78
CA ALA A 120 -9.50 -0.97 -7.69
C ALA A 120 -11.01 -0.74 -7.85
N GLN A 121 -11.66 -1.40 -8.81
CA GLN A 121 -13.11 -1.30 -9.00
C GLN A 121 -13.90 -1.81 -7.79
N ALA A 122 -13.46 -2.93 -7.19
CA ALA A 122 -14.11 -3.50 -6.01
C ALA A 122 -14.10 -2.53 -4.82
N GLU A 123 -13.04 -1.73 -4.70
CA GLU A 123 -12.86 -0.74 -3.63
C GLU A 123 -13.27 0.69 -4.03
N GLY A 124 -14.03 0.85 -5.12
CA GLY A 124 -14.55 2.15 -5.56
C GLY A 124 -13.48 3.14 -6.05
N MET A 125 -12.26 2.66 -6.34
CA MET A 125 -11.17 3.45 -6.89
C MET A 125 -11.27 3.55 -8.43
N ALA A 126 -10.38 4.33 -9.03
CA ALA A 126 -10.34 4.60 -10.46
C ALA A 126 -9.14 3.87 -11.08
N PRO A 127 -9.33 2.70 -11.70
CA PRO A 127 -8.24 1.83 -12.19
C PRO A 127 -7.21 2.57 -13.04
N ASP A 128 -7.69 3.34 -14.02
CA ASP A 128 -6.84 4.06 -14.96
C ASP A 128 -5.92 5.06 -14.27
N ARG A 129 -6.37 5.68 -13.17
CA ARG A 129 -5.57 6.64 -12.42
C ARG A 129 -4.46 5.95 -11.65
N ILE A 130 -4.76 4.79 -11.04
CA ILE A 130 -3.78 4.00 -10.30
C ILE A 130 -2.70 3.48 -11.26
N LYS A 131 -3.10 2.84 -12.38
CA LYS A 131 -2.14 2.30 -13.35
C LYS A 131 -1.29 3.39 -13.99
N LYS A 132 -1.88 4.53 -14.37
CA LYS A 132 -1.14 5.66 -14.93
C LYS A 132 -0.17 6.27 -13.91
N CYS A 133 -0.50 6.27 -12.62
CA CYS A 133 0.40 6.74 -11.57
C CYS A 133 1.58 5.78 -11.36
N ALA A 134 1.37 4.47 -11.50
CA ALA A 134 2.40 3.46 -11.26
C ALA A 134 3.40 3.27 -12.41
N LEU A 135 3.09 3.77 -13.61
CA LEU A 135 3.89 3.63 -14.83
C LEU A 135 4.58 4.94 -15.20
#